data_AF-A0A317D503-F1
#
_entry.id   AF-A0A317D503-F1
#
_cell.length_a   1.000
_cell.length_b   1.000
_cell.length_c   1.000
_cell.angle_alpha   90.00
_cell.angle_beta   90.00
_cell.angle_gamma   90.00
#
_symmetry.space_group_name_H-M   'P 1'
#
loop_
_entity.id
_entity.type
_entity.pdbx_description
1 polymer ?
#
loop_
_entity_poly.entity_id
_entity_poly.type
_entity_poly.pdbx_seq_one_letter_code
_entity_poly.pdbx_strand_id
1 'polypeptide(L)'
;MTDQDILASLVRLFEPQLEDIEQRVVGFLVESGFRSSSATDFVYRHSLPYLACSDALNCGPAQGDAVVGCVLSYSFPLMGLDILLDGGAPVLRRAEELWGTASVAATALLTNLGYALVAPSGVDSVSLLSSLARRTINAMMRDSQASFDPAQLNTAVDEYWRSGTSRLFGSAINELMFGVACQDARRSFSPHRRFVAAGIGRLRQAADELMDVREDVRRGLVTLPVLCALSTTSHAGRVTSMVREIWDRGGEEDADLEGELTELVLDSSAPEHVLGRMRDLRDECLRSAKLAFPDPEPVELLIEQRWLQGTRAVAHGLCDPPPYLTSLALAADRSFGVPTEVEDRMRANLSRRSPGWPAQAEAGTAS
;
A
#
# COMPACT_ATOMS: atom_id res chain seq x y z
N MET A 1 17.26 -12.38 -4.99
CA MET A 1 16.73 -11.02 -4.81
C MET A 1 15.49 -11.12 -3.96
N THR A 2 15.50 -10.50 -2.79
CA THR A 2 14.37 -10.45 -1.84
C THR A 2 13.42 -9.29 -2.18
N ASP A 3 12.24 -9.25 -1.58
CA ASP A 3 11.33 -8.09 -1.72
C ASP A 3 11.97 -6.80 -1.15
N GLN A 4 12.78 -6.92 -0.10
CA GLN A 4 13.50 -5.79 0.51
C GLN A 4 14.59 -5.26 -0.41
N ASP A 5 15.30 -6.13 -1.12
CA ASP A 5 16.31 -5.69 -2.09
C ASP A 5 15.66 -4.83 -3.18
N ILE A 6 14.48 -5.23 -3.66
CA ILE A 6 13.72 -4.46 -4.66
C ILE A 6 13.24 -3.14 -4.07
N LEU A 7 12.63 -3.16 -2.88
CA LEU A 7 12.14 -1.96 -2.25
C LEU A 7 13.27 -0.96 -1.98
N ALA A 8 14.40 -1.41 -1.45
CA ALA A 8 15.58 -0.58 -1.23
C ALA A 8 16.10 0.01 -2.55
N SER A 9 16.11 -0.78 -3.63
CA SER A 9 16.49 -0.29 -4.97
C SER A 9 15.56 0.83 -5.44
N LEU A 10 14.24 0.65 -5.30
CA LEU A 10 13.25 1.66 -5.68
C LEU A 10 13.35 2.92 -4.82
N VAL A 11 13.59 2.78 -3.52
CA VAL A 11 13.76 3.91 -2.61
C VAL A 11 15.00 4.70 -2.96
N ARG A 12 16.15 4.03 -3.17
CA ARG A 12 17.39 4.69 -3.61
C ARG A 12 17.25 5.38 -4.95
N LEU A 13 16.51 4.77 -5.89
CA LEU A 13 16.26 5.36 -7.19
C LEU A 13 15.53 6.71 -7.10
N PHE A 14 14.63 6.82 -6.14
CA PHE A 14 13.76 7.98 -5.97
C PHE A 14 14.05 8.79 -4.70
N GLU A 15 15.20 8.56 -4.06
CA GLU A 15 15.54 9.14 -2.75
C GLU A 15 15.43 10.67 -2.74
N PRO A 16 15.98 11.43 -3.72
CA PRO A 16 15.85 12.88 -3.71
C PRO A 16 14.40 13.37 -3.77
N GLN A 17 13.56 12.70 -4.56
CA GLN A 17 12.14 13.05 -4.69
C GLN A 17 11.36 12.66 -3.44
N LEU A 18 11.68 11.52 -2.83
CA LEU A 18 11.05 11.05 -1.61
C LEU A 18 11.37 11.96 -0.42
N GLU A 19 12.62 12.41 -0.29
CA GLU A 19 13.04 13.37 0.73
C GLU A 19 12.34 14.73 0.56
N ASP A 20 12.21 15.25 -0.66
CA ASP A 20 11.47 16.49 -0.93
C ASP A 20 9.99 16.35 -0.53
N ILE A 21 9.34 15.27 -0.97
CA ILE A 21 7.92 15.01 -0.64
C ILE A 21 7.75 14.89 0.88
N GLU A 22 8.63 14.15 1.56
CA GLU A 22 8.61 14.02 3.01
C GLU A 22 8.77 15.35 3.71
N GLN A 23 9.78 16.14 3.37
CA GLN A 23 10.02 17.44 3.99
C GLN A 23 8.81 18.35 3.87
N ARG A 24 8.15 18.34 2.71
CA ARG A 24 6.96 19.15 2.44
C ARG A 24 5.73 18.65 3.20
N VAL A 25 5.50 17.34 3.24
CA VAL A 25 4.41 16.73 4.01
C VAL A 25 4.61 16.97 5.51
N VAL A 26 5.80 16.69 6.03
CA VAL A 26 6.15 16.88 7.45
C VAL A 26 6.10 18.35 7.81
N GLY A 27 6.63 19.24 6.96
CA GLY A 27 6.55 20.69 7.14
C GLY A 27 5.11 21.16 7.31
N PHE A 28 4.21 20.74 6.41
CA PHE A 28 2.79 21.04 6.50
C PHE A 28 2.13 20.51 7.78
N LEU A 29 2.46 19.28 8.18
CA LEU A 29 1.95 18.67 9.42
C LEU A 29 2.44 19.44 10.66
N VAL A 30 3.72 19.82 10.71
CA VAL A 30 4.30 20.58 11.83
C VAL A 30 3.68 21.98 11.93
N GLU A 31 3.53 22.68 10.81
CA GLU A 31 2.84 23.99 10.74
C GLU A 31 1.39 23.89 11.20
N SER A 32 0.75 22.74 10.95
CA SER A 32 -0.61 22.44 11.39
C SER A 32 -0.69 21.95 12.85
N GLY A 33 0.43 21.96 13.60
CA GLY A 33 0.50 21.63 15.02
C GLY A 33 0.74 20.15 15.33
N PHE A 34 1.05 19.31 14.33
CA PHE A 34 1.30 17.89 14.54
C PHE A 34 2.78 17.59 14.85
N ARG A 35 3.01 16.67 15.78
CA ARG A 35 4.33 16.09 16.05
C ARG A 35 4.33 14.65 15.54
N SER A 36 5.07 14.34 14.48
CA SER A 36 5.19 12.96 14.00
C SER A 36 6.65 12.62 13.74
N SER A 37 7.17 11.66 14.51
CA SER A 37 8.46 11.00 14.26
C SER A 37 8.29 9.73 13.42
N SER A 38 7.10 9.49 12.83
CA SER A 38 6.77 8.24 12.10
C SER A 38 6.13 8.47 10.73
N ALA A 39 6.19 9.69 10.18
CA ALA A 39 5.58 10.02 8.89
C ALA A 39 6.39 9.52 7.69
N THR A 40 7.71 9.35 7.83
CA THR A 40 8.64 8.99 6.74
C THR A 40 8.23 7.73 5.98
N ASP A 41 8.09 6.61 6.69
CA ASP A 41 7.72 5.32 6.09
C ASP A 41 6.37 5.39 5.37
N PHE A 42 5.40 6.04 5.99
CA PHE A 42 4.08 6.25 5.41
C PHE A 42 4.15 7.07 4.12
N VAL A 43 4.86 8.21 4.14
CA VAL A 43 5.05 9.06 2.96
C VAL A 43 5.74 8.28 1.85
N TYR A 44 6.79 7.52 2.16
CA TYR A 44 7.55 6.78 1.17
C TYR A 44 6.69 5.71 0.51
N ARG A 45 6.03 4.86 1.30
CA ARG A 45 5.14 3.79 0.79
C ARG A 45 4.02 4.34 -0.10
N HIS A 46 3.46 5.50 0.26
CA HIS A 46 2.35 6.10 -0.48
C HIS A 46 2.81 6.89 -1.71
N SER A 47 4.05 7.36 -1.75
CA SER A 47 4.60 8.14 -2.87
C SER A 47 5.28 7.28 -3.93
N LEU A 48 5.84 6.13 -3.56
CA LEU A 48 6.53 5.22 -4.49
C LEU A 48 5.73 4.84 -5.76
N PRO A 49 4.42 4.52 -5.69
CA PRO A 49 3.64 4.22 -6.89
C PRO A 49 3.56 5.40 -7.87
N TYR A 50 3.49 6.64 -7.36
CA TYR A 50 3.48 7.84 -8.20
C TYR A 50 4.83 8.02 -8.91
N LEU A 51 5.94 7.90 -8.18
CA LEU A 51 7.29 8.08 -8.72
C LEU A 51 7.62 6.99 -9.75
N ALA A 52 7.32 5.73 -9.45
CA ALA A 52 7.51 4.63 -10.40
C ALA A 52 6.67 4.80 -11.67
N CYS A 53 5.41 5.25 -11.55
CA CYS A 53 4.56 5.53 -12.72
C CYS A 53 5.13 6.71 -13.53
N SER A 54 5.53 7.79 -12.88
CA SER A 54 6.09 8.97 -13.54
C SER A 54 7.36 8.64 -14.33
N ASP A 55 8.28 7.90 -13.72
CA ASP A 55 9.52 7.44 -14.36
C ASP A 55 9.22 6.49 -15.53
N ALA A 56 8.29 5.55 -15.32
CA ALA A 56 7.88 4.60 -16.35
C ALA A 56 7.21 5.27 -17.56
N LEU A 57 6.64 6.47 -17.38
CA LEU A 57 6.07 7.28 -18.46
C LEU A 57 7.13 8.12 -19.21
N ASN A 58 8.41 8.08 -18.81
CA ASN A 58 9.49 8.90 -19.37
C ASN A 58 9.16 10.39 -19.37
N CYS A 59 8.48 10.84 -18.32
CA CYS A 59 8.20 12.24 -18.11
C CYS A 59 9.34 12.80 -17.26
N GLY A 60 9.76 14.04 -17.50
CA GLY A 60 10.80 14.68 -16.69
C GLY A 60 10.47 14.70 -15.19
N PRO A 61 11.31 15.31 -14.34
CA PRO A 61 11.14 15.24 -12.89
C PRO A 61 9.72 15.62 -12.47
N ALA A 62 9.11 14.72 -11.69
CA ALA A 62 7.76 14.88 -11.20
C ALA A 62 7.68 16.12 -10.30
N GLN A 63 6.64 16.94 -10.44
CA GLN A 63 6.57 18.25 -9.76
C GLN A 63 6.28 18.17 -8.26
N GLY A 64 6.09 16.98 -7.67
CA GLY A 64 5.97 16.77 -6.22
C GLY A 64 4.67 17.29 -5.58
N ASP A 65 4.11 18.39 -6.08
CA ASP A 65 2.94 19.07 -5.49
C ASP A 65 1.71 18.17 -5.43
N ALA A 66 1.39 17.51 -6.55
CA ALA A 66 0.20 16.68 -6.65
C ALA A 66 0.27 15.43 -5.74
N VAL A 67 1.47 14.83 -5.61
CA VAL A 67 1.68 13.68 -4.71
C VAL A 67 1.66 14.11 -3.24
N VAL A 68 2.25 15.26 -2.88
CA VAL A 68 2.13 15.84 -1.53
C VAL A 68 0.66 16.09 -1.19
N GLY A 69 -0.09 16.69 -2.11
CA GLY A 69 -1.54 16.87 -1.98
C GLY A 69 -2.27 15.55 -1.78
N CYS A 70 -1.96 14.51 -2.55
CA CYS A 70 -2.59 13.19 -2.38
C CYS A 70 -2.25 12.56 -1.03
N VAL A 71 -1.02 12.66 -0.56
CA VAL A 71 -0.64 12.10 0.75
C VAL A 71 -1.42 12.80 1.88
N LEU A 72 -1.45 14.14 1.88
CA LEU A 72 -2.11 14.93 2.91
C LEU A 72 -3.65 14.84 2.85
N SER A 73 -4.24 14.88 1.66
CA SER A 73 -5.69 14.95 1.46
C SER A 73 -6.38 13.60 1.31
N TYR A 74 -5.65 12.53 1.01
CA TYR A 74 -6.22 11.19 0.85
C TYR A 74 -5.66 10.20 1.88
N SER A 75 -4.33 10.08 1.97
CA SER A 75 -3.71 8.98 2.71
C SER A 75 -3.87 9.14 4.22
N PHE A 76 -3.51 10.30 4.78
CA PHE A 76 -3.64 10.57 6.22
C PHE A 76 -5.10 10.50 6.73
N PRO A 77 -6.08 11.17 6.06
CA PRO A 77 -7.50 11.00 6.32
C PRO A 77 -7.98 9.55 6.43
N LEU A 78 -7.64 8.72 5.45
CA LEU A 78 -8.12 7.34 5.40
C LEU A 78 -7.46 6.46 6.46
N MET A 79 -6.18 6.68 6.77
CA MET A 79 -5.53 6.01 7.90
C MET A 79 -6.25 6.34 9.22
N GLY A 80 -6.68 7.59 9.40
CA GLY A 80 -7.47 7.99 10.57
C GLY A 80 -8.82 7.30 10.66
N LEU A 81 -9.52 7.20 9.53
CA LEU A 81 -10.79 6.49 9.45
C LEU A 81 -10.62 4.99 9.72
N ASP A 82 -9.54 4.38 9.22
CA ASP A 82 -9.22 2.95 9.41
C ASP A 82 -9.07 2.63 10.89
N ILE A 83 -8.23 3.40 11.59
CA ILE A 83 -8.02 3.29 13.04
C ILE A 83 -9.33 3.46 13.83
N LEU A 84 -10.18 4.40 13.41
CA LEU A 84 -11.47 4.67 14.05
C LEU A 84 -12.43 3.47 13.89
N LEU A 85 -12.53 2.93 12.68
CA LEU A 85 -13.42 1.81 12.37
C LEU A 85 -12.93 0.49 12.96
N ASP A 86 -11.61 0.31 13.05
CA ASP A 86 -10.95 -0.86 13.62
C ASP A 86 -10.94 -0.88 15.16
N GLY A 87 -11.38 0.20 15.82
CA GLY A 87 -11.48 0.27 17.28
C GLY A 87 -10.15 0.37 18.04
N GLY A 88 -9.11 0.95 17.41
CA GLY A 88 -7.70 0.90 17.81
C GLY A 88 -7.32 1.07 19.30
N ALA A 89 -6.18 0.46 19.65
CA ALA A 89 -5.59 0.36 20.97
C ALA A 89 -5.42 1.71 21.74
N PRO A 90 -5.34 1.70 23.09
CA PRO A 90 -5.33 2.90 23.95
C PRO A 90 -4.23 3.93 23.65
N VAL A 91 -3.12 3.52 23.03
CA VAL A 91 -2.00 4.42 22.68
C VAL A 91 -2.38 5.37 21.54
N LEU A 92 -3.27 4.97 20.63
CA LEU A 92 -3.82 5.81 19.57
C LEU A 92 -5.11 6.55 20.00
N ARG A 93 -5.75 6.18 21.12
CA ARG A 93 -6.84 6.96 21.72
C ARG A 93 -6.36 8.30 22.30
N ARG A 94 -5.08 8.42 22.65
CA ARG A 94 -4.49 9.75 22.96
C ARG A 94 -4.42 10.68 21.74
N ALA A 95 -4.65 10.16 20.54
CA ALA A 95 -4.86 10.95 19.34
C ALA A 95 -6.35 11.31 19.11
N GLU A 96 -7.29 11.02 20.03
CA GLU A 96 -8.71 11.43 19.89
C GLU A 96 -8.87 12.94 19.64
N GLU A 97 -7.95 13.79 20.12
CA GLU A 97 -7.89 15.22 19.77
C GLU A 97 -7.44 15.47 18.31
N LEU A 98 -6.53 14.63 17.76
CA LEU A 98 -6.25 14.62 16.31
C LEU A 98 -7.53 14.33 15.54
N TRP A 99 -8.38 13.41 16.01
CA TRP A 99 -9.47 12.82 15.23
C TRP A 99 -10.82 13.52 15.35
N GLY A 100 -11.14 14.17 16.47
CA GLY A 100 -12.32 15.05 16.55
C GLY A 100 -12.23 16.22 15.56
N THR A 101 -11.02 16.74 15.39
CA THR A 101 -10.69 17.82 14.45
C THR A 101 -10.42 17.27 13.05
N ALA A 102 -9.73 16.14 12.91
CA ALA A 102 -9.52 15.47 11.63
C ALA A 102 -10.78 14.79 11.08
N SER A 103 -11.85 14.49 11.82
CA SER A 103 -13.10 14.03 11.18
C SER A 103 -13.71 15.14 10.33
N VAL A 104 -13.73 16.37 10.84
CA VAL A 104 -14.23 17.57 10.13
C VAL A 104 -13.19 18.08 9.13
N ALA A 105 -11.91 18.10 9.49
CA ALA A 105 -10.81 18.53 8.63
C ALA A 105 -10.41 17.49 7.58
N ALA A 106 -10.55 16.18 7.80
CA ALA A 106 -10.39 15.12 6.80
C ALA A 106 -11.60 15.09 5.87
N THR A 107 -12.81 15.32 6.37
CA THR A 107 -13.95 15.55 5.47
C THR A 107 -13.70 16.80 4.62
N ALA A 108 -13.14 17.87 5.19
CA ALA A 108 -12.75 19.10 4.46
C ALA A 108 -11.48 18.95 3.59
N LEU A 109 -10.52 18.09 3.93
CA LEU A 109 -9.28 17.82 3.18
C LEU A 109 -9.49 16.81 2.06
N LEU A 110 -10.40 15.85 2.26
CA LEU A 110 -10.99 14.99 1.22
C LEU A 110 -11.97 15.77 0.35
N THR A 111 -12.40 16.98 0.75
CA THR A 111 -13.08 17.87 -0.18
C THR A 111 -12.09 18.55 -1.12
N ASN A 112 -12.54 18.78 -2.34
CA ASN A 112 -11.88 19.53 -3.41
C ASN A 112 -11.11 20.79 -2.94
N LEU A 113 -11.56 21.44 -1.86
CA LEU A 113 -10.97 22.65 -1.32
C LEU A 113 -9.60 22.39 -0.65
N GLY A 114 -9.47 21.37 0.18
CA GLY A 114 -8.22 21.09 0.90
C GLY A 114 -7.11 20.62 -0.03
N TYR A 115 -7.45 19.76 -1.00
CA TYR A 115 -6.50 19.36 -2.04
C TYR A 115 -6.08 20.55 -2.92
N ALA A 116 -7.01 21.43 -3.32
CA ALA A 116 -6.67 22.62 -4.14
C ALA A 116 -5.83 23.67 -3.38
N LEU A 117 -5.89 23.70 -2.04
CA LEU A 117 -5.04 24.57 -1.21
C LEU A 117 -3.59 24.05 -1.13
N VAL A 118 -3.39 22.74 -1.18
CA VAL A 118 -2.07 22.09 -1.07
C VAL A 118 -1.41 21.86 -2.43
N ALA A 119 -2.22 21.53 -3.45
CA ALA A 119 -1.78 21.30 -4.82
C ALA A 119 -2.61 22.15 -5.82
N PRO A 120 -2.36 23.48 -5.90
CA PRO A 120 -3.09 24.37 -6.82
C PRO A 120 -2.95 23.96 -8.29
N SER A 121 -1.84 23.31 -8.65
CA SER A 121 -1.56 22.76 -9.98
C SER A 121 -2.32 21.45 -10.28
N GLY A 122 -2.85 20.78 -9.26
CA GLY A 122 -3.47 19.45 -9.35
C GLY A 122 -5.00 19.45 -9.38
N VAL A 123 -5.68 20.59 -9.56
CA VAL A 123 -7.16 20.67 -9.48
C VAL A 123 -7.87 19.63 -10.35
N ASP A 124 -7.27 19.21 -11.47
CA ASP A 124 -7.82 18.15 -12.34
C ASP A 124 -7.82 16.75 -11.69
N SER A 125 -6.99 16.52 -10.67
CA SER A 125 -6.91 15.27 -9.89
C SER A 125 -8.04 15.14 -8.85
N VAL A 126 -8.71 16.23 -8.53
CA VAL A 126 -9.72 16.31 -7.47
C VAL A 126 -10.90 15.36 -7.70
N SER A 127 -11.37 15.25 -8.95
CA SER A 127 -12.47 14.33 -9.30
C SER A 127 -12.06 12.87 -9.14
N LEU A 128 -10.82 12.55 -9.53
CA LEU A 128 -10.24 11.22 -9.36
C LEU A 128 -10.11 10.88 -7.87
N LEU A 129 -9.52 11.78 -7.08
CA LEU A 129 -9.34 11.64 -5.63
C LEU A 129 -10.68 11.39 -4.94
N SER A 130 -11.68 12.25 -5.17
CA SER A 130 -13.01 12.12 -4.58
C SER A 130 -13.67 10.78 -4.91
N SER A 131 -13.57 10.34 -6.17
CA SER A 131 -14.17 9.08 -6.62
C SER A 131 -13.53 7.86 -5.95
N LEU A 132 -12.19 7.84 -5.88
CA LEU A 132 -11.42 6.76 -5.28
C LEU A 132 -11.56 6.74 -3.76
N ALA A 133 -11.58 7.90 -3.10
CA ALA A 133 -11.77 8.01 -1.66
C ALA A 133 -13.13 7.45 -1.24
N ARG A 134 -14.20 7.82 -1.94
CA ARG A 134 -15.53 7.26 -1.70
C ARG A 134 -15.55 5.74 -1.84
N ARG A 135 -14.83 5.18 -2.82
CA ARG A 135 -14.74 3.73 -3.00
C ARG A 135 -14.04 3.06 -1.82
N THR A 136 -12.91 3.61 -1.36
CA THR A 136 -12.18 3.07 -0.21
C THR A 136 -12.98 3.20 1.09
N ILE A 137 -13.58 4.36 1.37
CA ILE A 137 -14.46 4.55 2.54
C ILE A 137 -15.61 3.53 2.53
N ASN A 138 -16.28 3.34 1.39
CA ASN A 138 -17.36 2.36 1.28
C ASN A 138 -16.87 0.93 1.52
N ALA A 139 -15.63 0.59 1.18
CA ALA A 139 -15.06 -0.72 1.48
C ALA A 139 -14.82 -0.87 2.98
N MET A 140 -14.16 0.11 3.62
CA MET A 140 -13.91 0.11 5.06
C MET A 140 -15.20 0.01 5.89
N MET A 141 -16.25 0.74 5.49
CA MET A 141 -17.56 0.67 6.15
C MET A 141 -18.23 -0.71 5.98
N ARG A 142 -18.04 -1.38 4.85
CA ARG A 142 -18.58 -2.73 4.65
C ARG A 142 -17.85 -3.75 5.51
N ASP A 143 -16.52 -3.66 5.58
CA ASP A 143 -15.72 -4.53 6.44
C ASP A 143 -16.17 -4.39 7.89
N SER A 144 -16.28 -3.15 8.39
CA SER A 144 -16.80 -2.85 9.74
C SER A 144 -18.22 -3.37 9.99
N GLN A 145 -19.10 -3.33 8.98
CA GLN A 145 -20.46 -3.88 9.09
C GLN A 145 -20.52 -5.41 9.01
N ALA A 146 -19.56 -6.03 8.33
CA ALA A 146 -19.47 -7.48 8.18
C ALA A 146 -18.79 -8.14 9.39
N SER A 147 -18.05 -7.40 10.21
CA SER A 147 -17.38 -7.93 11.41
C SER A 147 -18.29 -8.83 12.23
N PHE A 148 -17.78 -10.03 12.52
CA PHE A 148 -18.44 -11.11 13.27
C PHE A 148 -19.69 -11.70 12.60
N ASP A 149 -19.96 -11.40 11.33
CA ASP A 149 -21.04 -12.05 10.58
C ASP A 149 -20.65 -13.49 10.18
N PRO A 150 -21.35 -14.53 10.69
CA PRO A 150 -21.10 -15.92 10.31
C PRO A 150 -21.33 -16.23 8.84
N ALA A 151 -22.06 -15.38 8.10
CA ALA A 151 -22.26 -15.56 6.66
C ALA A 151 -20.94 -15.56 5.88
N GLN A 152 -19.93 -14.82 6.37
CA GLN A 152 -18.59 -14.74 5.75
C GLN A 152 -17.91 -16.12 5.63
N LEU A 153 -18.16 -17.03 6.58
CA LEU A 153 -17.58 -18.38 6.58
C LEU A 153 -18.04 -19.23 5.38
N ASN A 154 -19.13 -18.82 4.72
CA ASN A 154 -19.68 -19.52 3.55
C ASN A 154 -19.32 -18.83 2.23
N THR A 155 -18.54 -17.73 2.26
CA THR A 155 -18.15 -17.02 1.05
C THR A 155 -17.25 -17.91 0.20
N ALA A 156 -17.61 -18.06 -1.08
CA ALA A 156 -16.79 -18.83 -2.01
C ALA A 156 -15.48 -18.09 -2.33
N VAL A 157 -14.35 -18.79 -2.34
CA VAL A 157 -13.03 -18.21 -2.65
C VAL A 157 -13.02 -17.45 -3.98
N ASP A 158 -13.66 -18.01 -5.02
CA ASP A 158 -13.75 -17.36 -6.33
C ASP A 158 -14.60 -16.09 -6.32
N GLU A 159 -15.66 -16.06 -5.49
CA GLU A 159 -16.50 -14.89 -5.31
C GLU A 159 -15.71 -13.79 -4.60
N TYR A 160 -15.04 -14.11 -3.48
CA TYR A 160 -14.20 -13.15 -2.76
C TYR A 160 -13.08 -12.60 -3.64
N TRP A 161 -12.40 -13.46 -4.41
CA TRP A 161 -11.35 -13.04 -5.32
C TRP A 161 -11.90 -12.06 -6.38
N ARG A 162 -13.05 -12.32 -7.00
CA ARG A 162 -13.53 -11.50 -8.14
C ARG A 162 -14.42 -10.33 -7.74
N SER A 163 -14.97 -10.33 -6.53
CA SER A 163 -15.95 -9.33 -6.11
C SER A 163 -15.29 -7.96 -5.96
N GLY A 164 -15.85 -6.94 -6.62
CA GLY A 164 -15.45 -5.54 -6.40
C GLY A 164 -15.84 -4.98 -5.02
N THR A 165 -16.49 -5.79 -4.18
CA THR A 165 -16.78 -5.46 -2.78
C THR A 165 -15.91 -6.21 -1.78
N SER A 166 -14.98 -7.08 -2.21
CA SER A 166 -14.05 -7.72 -1.29
C SER A 166 -12.95 -6.75 -0.86
N ARG A 167 -12.37 -7.02 0.32
CA ARG A 167 -11.28 -6.25 0.92
C ARG A 167 -10.07 -6.13 0.00
N LEU A 168 -9.83 -7.12 -0.88
CA LEU A 168 -8.83 -7.11 -1.95
C LEU A 168 -8.88 -5.88 -2.87
N PHE A 169 -10.04 -5.22 -2.97
CA PHE A 169 -10.25 -3.98 -3.75
C PHE A 169 -10.44 -2.74 -2.86
N GLY A 170 -10.24 -2.87 -1.55
CA GLY A 170 -10.52 -1.84 -0.55
C GLY A 170 -9.59 -0.63 -0.65
N SER A 171 -8.34 -0.82 -1.06
CA SER A 171 -7.39 0.29 -1.21
C SER A 171 -7.25 0.77 -2.66
N ALA A 172 -7.66 2.02 -2.90
CA ALA A 172 -7.52 2.68 -4.20
C ALA A 172 -6.22 3.47 -4.38
N ILE A 173 -5.27 3.38 -3.44
CA ILE A 173 -4.10 4.27 -3.41
C ILE A 173 -3.24 4.18 -4.67
N ASN A 174 -2.97 2.97 -5.18
CA ASN A 174 -2.18 2.80 -6.39
C ASN A 174 -2.88 3.37 -7.63
N GLU A 175 -4.21 3.21 -7.73
CA GLU A 175 -5.00 3.83 -8.81
C GLU A 175 -4.96 5.35 -8.73
N LEU A 176 -5.00 5.93 -7.52
CA LEU A 176 -4.88 7.37 -7.32
C LEU A 176 -3.51 7.87 -7.78
N MET A 177 -2.45 7.26 -7.25
CA MET A 177 -1.07 7.69 -7.50
C MET A 177 -0.69 7.54 -8.97
N PHE A 178 -1.10 6.45 -9.63
CA PHE A 178 -0.88 6.28 -11.07
C PHE A 178 -1.69 7.27 -11.90
N GLY A 179 -2.94 7.53 -11.51
CA GLY A 179 -3.80 8.47 -12.22
C GLY A 179 -3.28 9.91 -12.13
N VAL A 180 -2.81 10.33 -10.95
CA VAL A 180 -2.18 11.65 -10.74
C VAL A 180 -0.87 11.74 -11.54
N ALA A 181 -0.01 10.73 -11.48
CA ALA A 181 1.21 10.69 -12.29
C ALA A 181 0.91 10.80 -13.81
N CYS A 182 -0.16 10.14 -14.29
CA CYS A 182 -0.59 10.26 -15.68
C CYS A 182 -1.06 11.70 -16.01
N GLN A 183 -1.80 12.35 -15.11
CA GLN A 183 -2.27 13.71 -15.30
C GLN A 183 -1.10 14.72 -15.37
N ASP A 184 -0.15 14.62 -14.45
CA ASP A 184 1.06 15.47 -14.44
C ASP A 184 1.89 15.27 -15.72
N ALA A 185 2.00 14.02 -16.16
CA ALA A 185 2.62 13.62 -17.41
C ALA A 185 1.86 14.07 -18.68
N ARG A 186 0.65 14.64 -18.53
CA ARG A 186 -0.30 14.93 -19.62
C ARG A 186 -0.55 13.71 -20.50
N ARG A 187 -0.67 12.54 -19.87
CA ARG A 187 -0.98 11.25 -20.50
C ARG A 187 -2.34 10.75 -20.02
N SER A 188 -2.99 9.91 -20.82
CA SER A 188 -4.24 9.26 -20.42
C SER A 188 -4.00 8.19 -19.37
N PHE A 189 -4.87 8.11 -18.35
CA PHE A 189 -4.91 6.95 -17.46
C PHE A 189 -5.68 5.81 -18.14
N SER A 190 -4.99 5.12 -19.04
CA SER A 190 -5.59 4.10 -19.91
C SER A 190 -6.10 2.87 -19.15
N PRO A 191 -6.99 2.05 -19.74
CA PRO A 191 -7.47 0.81 -19.11
C PRO A 191 -6.34 -0.12 -18.66
N HIS A 192 -5.26 -0.25 -19.44
CA HIS A 192 -4.10 -1.06 -19.05
C HIS A 192 -3.35 -0.48 -17.85
N ARG A 193 -3.15 0.85 -17.78
CA ARG A 193 -2.51 1.50 -16.63
C ARG A 193 -3.36 1.35 -15.37
N ARG A 194 -4.67 1.50 -15.51
CA ARG A 194 -5.62 1.31 -14.41
C ARG A 194 -5.64 -0.14 -13.93
N PHE A 195 -5.61 -1.10 -14.85
CA PHE A 195 -5.51 -2.52 -14.52
C PHE A 195 -4.22 -2.83 -13.73
N VAL A 196 -3.07 -2.33 -14.19
CA VAL A 196 -1.79 -2.49 -13.48
C VAL A 196 -1.84 -1.87 -12.09
N ALA A 197 -2.33 -0.63 -11.98
CA ALA A 197 -2.44 0.07 -10.70
C ALA A 197 -3.34 -0.67 -9.70
N ALA A 198 -4.53 -1.10 -10.13
CA ALA A 198 -5.44 -1.89 -9.32
C ALA A 198 -4.83 -3.25 -8.95
N GLY A 199 -4.12 -3.89 -9.88
CA GLY A 199 -3.44 -5.16 -9.67
C GLY A 199 -2.35 -5.08 -8.61
N ILE A 200 -1.51 -4.03 -8.62
CA ILE A 200 -0.52 -3.78 -7.56
C ILE A 200 -1.19 -3.61 -6.20
N GLY A 201 -2.28 -2.84 -6.13
CA GLY A 201 -3.06 -2.64 -4.90
C GLY A 201 -3.62 -3.95 -4.36
N ARG A 202 -4.12 -4.81 -5.24
CA ARG A 202 -4.65 -6.11 -4.89
C ARG A 202 -3.59 -7.13 -4.48
N LEU A 203 -2.43 -7.13 -5.14
CA LEU A 203 -1.28 -7.94 -4.72
C LEU A 203 -0.81 -7.54 -3.32
N ARG A 204 -0.73 -6.23 -3.04
CA ARG A 204 -0.44 -5.72 -1.70
C ARG A 204 -1.47 -6.23 -0.69
N GLN A 205 -2.75 -6.05 -0.96
CA GLN A 205 -3.80 -6.46 -0.03
C GLN A 205 -3.82 -7.97 0.21
N ALA A 206 -3.57 -8.80 -0.81
CA ALA A 206 -3.45 -10.25 -0.63
C ALA A 206 -2.22 -10.64 0.21
N ALA A 207 -1.12 -9.91 0.10
CA ALA A 207 0.05 -10.09 0.96
C ALA A 207 -0.25 -9.66 2.41
N ASP A 208 -0.95 -8.54 2.60
CA ASP A 208 -1.39 -8.05 3.92
C ASP A 208 -2.33 -9.08 4.57
N GLU A 209 -3.36 -9.59 3.86
CA GLU A 209 -4.25 -10.65 4.38
C GLU A 209 -3.51 -11.95 4.75
N LEU A 210 -2.38 -12.27 4.10
CA LEU A 210 -1.54 -13.41 4.48
C LEU A 210 -0.77 -13.18 5.79
N MET A 211 -0.42 -11.94 6.12
CA MET A 211 0.31 -11.59 7.35
C MET A 211 -0.65 -11.31 8.52
N ASP A 212 -1.88 -10.89 8.20
CA ASP A 212 -2.86 -10.40 9.17
C ASP A 212 -3.91 -11.45 9.55
N VAL A 213 -3.71 -12.74 9.24
CA VAL A 213 -4.70 -13.82 9.50
C VAL A 213 -5.24 -13.77 10.94
N ARG A 214 -4.34 -13.61 11.93
CA ARG A 214 -4.71 -13.51 13.35
C ARG A 214 -5.50 -12.26 13.65
N GLU A 215 -5.03 -11.12 13.15
CA GLU A 215 -5.62 -9.82 13.39
C GLU A 215 -6.99 -9.67 12.74
N ASP A 216 -7.12 -10.07 11.47
CA ASP A 216 -8.37 -10.06 10.71
C ASP A 216 -9.44 -10.92 11.41
N VAL A 217 -9.10 -12.16 11.78
CA VAL A 217 -10.07 -13.06 12.45
C VAL A 217 -10.47 -12.52 13.81
N ARG A 218 -9.52 -12.00 14.61
CA ARG A 218 -9.82 -11.36 15.90
C ARG A 218 -10.77 -10.16 15.75
N ARG A 219 -10.65 -9.41 14.66
CA ARG A 219 -11.52 -8.27 14.31
C ARG A 219 -12.86 -8.69 13.69
N GLY A 220 -13.15 -9.99 13.63
CA GLY A 220 -14.41 -10.50 13.10
C GLY A 220 -14.45 -10.68 11.59
N LEU A 221 -13.30 -10.64 10.90
CA LEU A 221 -13.23 -10.73 9.45
C LEU A 221 -12.74 -12.11 9.00
N VAL A 222 -13.23 -12.57 7.85
CA VAL A 222 -12.74 -13.78 7.19
C VAL A 222 -12.15 -13.39 5.84
N THR A 223 -10.82 -13.41 5.75
CA THR A 223 -10.06 -13.01 4.56
C THR A 223 -9.58 -14.21 3.75
N LEU A 224 -8.93 -13.95 2.60
CA LEU A 224 -8.67 -14.97 1.58
C LEU A 224 -7.95 -16.23 2.11
N PRO A 225 -6.93 -16.15 2.98
CA PRO A 225 -6.25 -17.36 3.48
C PRO A 225 -7.20 -18.27 4.29
N VAL A 226 -8.06 -17.68 5.13
CA VAL A 226 -9.03 -18.44 5.92
C VAL A 226 -10.12 -19.03 5.03
N LEU A 227 -10.62 -18.28 4.04
CA LEU A 227 -11.58 -18.80 3.05
C LEU A 227 -11.01 -19.98 2.27
N CYS A 228 -9.73 -19.90 1.87
CA CYS A 228 -9.06 -21.01 1.22
C CYS A 228 -8.94 -22.22 2.16
N ALA A 229 -8.58 -22.03 3.43
CA ALA A 229 -8.50 -23.12 4.40
C ALA A 229 -9.87 -23.78 4.63
N LEU A 230 -10.94 -22.99 4.71
CA LEU A 230 -12.34 -23.46 4.80
C LEU A 230 -12.78 -24.25 3.57
N SER A 231 -12.24 -23.96 2.40
CA SER A 231 -12.53 -24.73 1.18
C SER A 231 -11.85 -26.11 1.15
N THR A 232 -10.92 -26.38 2.07
CA THR A 232 -10.25 -27.69 2.19
C THR A 232 -10.97 -28.62 3.17
N THR A 233 -11.40 -29.79 2.70
CA THR A 233 -12.27 -30.70 3.46
C THR A 233 -11.65 -31.21 4.77
N SER A 234 -10.32 -31.34 4.83
CA SER A 234 -9.61 -31.87 6.01
C SER A 234 -9.56 -30.88 7.18
N HIS A 235 -9.62 -29.57 6.92
CA HIS A 235 -9.44 -28.54 7.95
C HIS A 235 -10.70 -27.69 8.18
N ALA A 236 -11.64 -27.67 7.23
CA ALA A 236 -12.84 -26.81 7.27
C ALA A 236 -13.60 -26.82 8.60
N GLY A 237 -13.83 -28.01 9.17
CA GLY A 237 -14.55 -28.14 10.45
C GLY A 237 -13.81 -27.51 11.63
N ARG A 238 -12.49 -27.72 11.71
CA ARG A 238 -11.65 -27.18 12.78
C ARG A 238 -11.46 -25.67 12.62
N VAL A 239 -11.17 -25.18 11.40
CA VAL A 239 -11.09 -23.74 11.10
C VAL A 239 -12.39 -23.03 11.47
N THR A 240 -13.55 -23.59 11.07
CA THR A 240 -14.87 -23.03 11.42
C THR A 240 -15.07 -22.94 12.93
N SER A 241 -14.70 -23.99 13.67
CA SER A 241 -14.83 -24.02 15.13
C SER A 241 -13.95 -22.96 15.79
N MET A 242 -12.69 -22.84 15.36
CA MET A 242 -11.73 -21.90 15.94
C MET A 242 -12.11 -20.44 15.67
N VAL A 243 -12.52 -20.12 14.43
CA VAL A 243 -12.98 -18.77 14.09
C VAL A 243 -14.18 -18.38 14.95
N ARG A 244 -15.16 -19.28 15.11
CA ARG A 244 -16.32 -19.02 15.98
C ARG A 244 -15.92 -18.87 17.45
N GLU A 245 -15.00 -19.69 17.94
CA GLU A 245 -14.51 -19.57 19.32
C GLU A 245 -13.83 -18.22 19.58
N ILE A 246 -12.99 -17.75 18.64
CA ILE A 246 -12.38 -16.41 18.72
C ILE A 246 -13.46 -15.33 18.73
N TRP A 247 -14.49 -15.46 17.90
CA TRP A 247 -15.59 -14.48 17.81
C TRP A 247 -16.50 -14.49 19.03
N ASP A 248 -16.80 -15.65 19.60
CA ASP A 248 -17.62 -15.82 20.81
C ASP A 248 -16.95 -15.18 22.04
N ARG A 249 -15.61 -15.05 22.02
CA ARG A 249 -14.81 -14.31 23.01
C ARG A 249 -14.80 -12.79 22.78
N GLY A 250 -15.53 -12.30 21.79
CA GLY A 250 -15.61 -10.87 21.48
C GLY A 250 -14.31 -10.26 20.94
N GLY A 251 -13.44 -11.08 20.34
CA GLY A 251 -12.15 -10.61 19.81
C GLY A 251 -11.11 -10.29 20.88
N GLU A 252 -11.27 -10.79 22.11
CA GLU A 252 -10.20 -10.78 23.11
C GLU A 252 -8.98 -11.57 22.58
N GLU A 253 -7.78 -11.05 22.85
CA GLU A 253 -6.54 -11.66 22.39
C GLU A 253 -6.30 -13.01 23.07
N ASP A 254 -6.18 -14.07 22.26
CA ASP A 254 -5.77 -15.40 22.70
C ASP A 254 -4.67 -15.88 21.76
N ALA A 255 -3.42 -15.61 22.15
CA ALA A 255 -2.27 -15.89 21.32
C ALA A 255 -2.08 -17.38 20.99
N ASP A 256 -2.54 -18.27 21.87
CA ASP A 256 -2.43 -19.72 21.67
C ASP A 256 -3.47 -20.17 20.63
N LEU A 257 -4.73 -19.77 20.79
CA LEU A 257 -5.83 -20.10 19.87
C LEU A 257 -5.60 -19.49 18.47
N GLU A 258 -5.18 -18.23 18.41
CA GLU A 258 -4.85 -17.55 17.17
C GLU A 258 -3.60 -18.15 16.48
N GLY A 259 -2.61 -18.57 17.29
CA GLY A 259 -1.42 -19.28 16.81
C GLY A 259 -1.79 -20.62 16.18
N GLU A 260 -2.62 -21.42 16.86
CA GLU A 260 -3.11 -22.70 16.34
C GLU A 260 -3.93 -22.51 15.05
N LEU A 261 -4.72 -21.44 14.94
CA LEU A 261 -5.47 -21.13 13.72
C LEU A 261 -4.51 -20.83 12.57
N THR A 262 -3.44 -20.09 12.84
CA THR A 262 -2.42 -19.73 11.85
C THR A 262 -1.69 -20.97 11.35
N GLU A 263 -1.29 -21.86 12.26
CA GLU A 263 -0.69 -23.16 11.92
C GLU A 263 -1.65 -24.00 11.06
N LEU A 264 -2.94 -24.03 11.41
CA LEU A 264 -3.94 -24.77 10.65
C LEU A 264 -4.15 -24.21 9.23
N VAL A 265 -4.11 -22.89 9.07
CA VAL A 265 -4.16 -22.24 7.74
C VAL A 265 -2.89 -22.56 6.96
N LEU A 266 -1.71 -22.51 7.61
CA LEU A 266 -0.41 -22.79 6.99
C LEU A 266 -0.28 -24.25 6.54
N ASP A 267 -0.78 -25.20 7.33
CA ASP A 267 -0.77 -26.64 7.04
C ASP A 267 -1.83 -27.06 5.99
N SER A 268 -2.75 -26.16 5.64
CA SER A 268 -3.74 -26.39 4.59
C SER A 268 -3.16 -26.09 3.19
N SER A 269 -3.95 -26.30 2.13
CA SER A 269 -3.57 -25.85 0.78
C SER A 269 -3.79 -24.34 0.55
N ALA A 270 -4.17 -23.59 1.60
CA ALA A 270 -4.47 -22.16 1.48
C ALA A 270 -3.29 -21.32 1.00
N PRO A 271 -2.05 -21.47 1.54
CA PRO A 271 -0.92 -20.66 1.08
C PRO A 271 -0.63 -20.89 -0.40
N GLU A 272 -0.66 -22.15 -0.86
CA GLU A 272 -0.46 -22.49 -2.27
C GLU A 272 -1.55 -21.88 -3.17
N HIS A 273 -2.81 -21.91 -2.74
CA HIS A 273 -3.93 -21.34 -3.49
C HIS A 273 -3.81 -19.81 -3.61
N VAL A 274 -3.55 -19.13 -2.49
CA VAL A 274 -3.39 -17.67 -2.45
C VAL A 274 -2.21 -17.25 -3.34
N LEU A 275 -1.04 -17.89 -3.15
CA LEU A 275 0.15 -17.60 -3.95
C LEU A 275 -0.05 -17.93 -5.43
N GLY A 276 -0.80 -18.98 -5.77
CA GLY A 276 -1.17 -19.30 -7.15
C GLY A 276 -1.95 -18.15 -7.80
N ARG A 277 -2.98 -17.65 -7.12
CA ARG A 277 -3.79 -16.52 -7.62
C ARG A 277 -2.99 -15.21 -7.72
N MET A 278 -2.13 -14.94 -6.74
CA MET A 278 -1.24 -13.78 -6.77
C MET A 278 -0.24 -13.87 -7.93
N ARG A 279 0.30 -15.06 -8.23
CA ARG A 279 1.20 -15.29 -9.37
C ARG A 279 0.49 -15.02 -10.70
N ASP A 280 -0.72 -15.53 -10.88
CA ASP A 280 -1.51 -15.29 -12.10
C ASP A 280 -1.75 -13.79 -12.32
N LEU A 281 -2.13 -13.07 -11.26
CA LEU A 281 -2.34 -11.62 -11.29
C LEU A 281 -1.04 -10.86 -11.59
N ARG A 282 0.06 -11.21 -10.92
CA ARG A 282 1.40 -10.67 -11.19
C ARG A 282 1.74 -10.80 -12.66
N ASP A 283 1.63 -12.00 -13.23
CA ASP A 283 1.99 -12.27 -14.62
C ASP A 283 1.11 -11.49 -15.60
N GLU A 284 -0.17 -11.29 -15.29
CA GLU A 284 -1.07 -10.45 -16.07
C GLU A 284 -0.73 -8.95 -15.97
N CYS A 285 -0.37 -8.48 -14.78
CA CYS A 285 0.10 -7.11 -14.57
C CYS A 285 1.40 -6.84 -15.32
N LEU A 286 2.38 -7.75 -15.29
CA LEU A 286 3.64 -7.62 -16.02
C LEU A 286 3.40 -7.55 -17.55
N ARG A 287 2.53 -8.42 -18.09
CA ARG A 287 2.16 -8.35 -19.51
C ARG A 287 1.49 -7.03 -19.85
N SER A 288 0.60 -6.54 -19.00
CA SER A 288 -0.09 -5.26 -19.20
C SER A 288 0.84 -4.06 -19.06
N ALA A 289 1.83 -4.11 -18.16
CA ALA A 289 2.80 -3.04 -17.94
C ALA A 289 3.62 -2.78 -19.22
N LYS A 290 4.09 -3.84 -19.89
CA LYS A 290 4.82 -3.76 -21.16
C LYS A 290 4.03 -3.11 -22.30
N LEU A 291 2.70 -3.16 -22.24
CA LEU A 291 1.82 -2.49 -23.20
C LEU A 291 1.48 -1.06 -22.78
N ALA A 292 1.52 -0.77 -21.48
CA ALA A 292 1.03 0.46 -20.89
C ALA A 292 2.09 1.55 -20.73
N PHE A 293 3.36 1.17 -20.58
CA PHE A 293 4.46 2.07 -20.23
C PHE A 293 5.60 1.99 -21.26
N PRO A 294 6.15 3.14 -21.69
CA PRO A 294 7.33 3.16 -22.56
C PRO A 294 8.58 2.61 -21.86
N ASP A 295 8.68 2.76 -20.53
CA ASP A 295 9.67 2.06 -19.73
C ASP A 295 8.99 1.34 -18.55
N PRO A 296 8.65 0.05 -18.67
CA PRO A 296 7.89 -0.63 -17.64
C PRO A 296 8.70 -0.97 -16.37
N GLU A 297 10.04 -0.89 -16.41
CA GLU A 297 10.92 -1.45 -15.37
C GLU A 297 10.59 -0.98 -13.93
N PRO A 298 10.39 0.32 -13.62
CA PRO A 298 10.04 0.75 -12.27
C PRO A 298 8.70 0.18 -11.77
N VAL A 299 7.74 0.05 -12.67
CA VAL A 299 6.40 -0.50 -12.36
C VAL A 299 6.46 -2.02 -12.24
N GLU A 300 7.26 -2.71 -13.08
CA GLU A 300 7.53 -4.14 -12.96
C GLU A 300 8.15 -4.47 -11.60
N LEU A 301 9.10 -3.66 -11.12
CA LEU A 301 9.68 -3.85 -9.79
C LEU A 301 8.66 -3.69 -8.66
N LEU A 302 7.72 -2.74 -8.75
CA LEU A 302 6.62 -2.66 -7.77
C LEU A 302 5.73 -3.91 -7.78
N ILE A 303 5.41 -4.43 -8.97
CA ILE A 303 4.63 -5.67 -9.12
C ILE A 303 5.38 -6.85 -8.47
N GLU A 304 6.68 -6.99 -8.77
CA GLU A 304 7.52 -8.05 -8.21
C GLU A 304 7.67 -7.93 -6.69
N GLN A 305 7.87 -6.72 -6.19
CA GLN A 305 8.01 -6.47 -4.75
C GLN A 305 6.75 -6.93 -3.99
N ARG A 306 5.55 -6.63 -4.50
CA ARG A 306 4.29 -7.07 -3.85
C ARG A 306 4.06 -8.57 -3.93
N TRP A 307 4.45 -9.19 -5.04
CA TRP A 307 4.43 -10.64 -5.15
C TRP A 307 5.37 -11.30 -4.13
N LEU A 308 6.63 -10.84 -4.07
CA LEU A 308 7.63 -11.38 -3.15
C LEU A 308 7.29 -11.12 -1.67
N GLN A 309 6.55 -10.04 -1.38
CA GLN A 309 6.01 -9.80 -0.04
C GLN A 309 5.08 -10.95 0.40
N GLY A 310 4.18 -11.41 -0.48
CA GLY A 310 3.30 -12.55 -0.19
C GLY A 310 4.05 -13.88 -0.05
N THR A 311 5.04 -14.15 -0.91
CA THR A 311 5.84 -15.38 -0.77
C THR A 311 6.66 -15.38 0.52
N ARG A 312 7.17 -14.22 0.92
CA ARG A 312 7.87 -14.03 2.19
C ARG A 312 6.93 -14.22 3.39
N ALA A 313 5.71 -13.69 3.36
CA ALA A 313 4.72 -13.91 4.42
C ALA A 313 4.51 -15.40 4.70
N VAL A 314 4.34 -16.22 3.65
CA VAL A 314 4.22 -17.68 3.77
C VAL A 314 5.51 -18.31 4.30
N ALA A 315 6.68 -17.90 3.81
CA ALA A 315 7.97 -18.42 4.28
C ALA A 315 8.26 -18.11 5.76
N HIS A 316 7.63 -17.07 6.32
CA HIS A 316 7.71 -16.69 7.73
C HIS A 316 6.49 -17.12 8.55
N GLY A 317 5.70 -18.08 8.07
CA GLY A 317 4.60 -18.65 8.84
C GLY A 317 3.41 -17.70 9.02
N LEU A 318 3.05 -16.94 7.97
CA LEU A 318 1.90 -16.03 7.94
C LEU A 318 2.00 -14.90 8.99
N CYS A 319 3.22 -14.48 9.30
CA CYS A 319 3.50 -13.39 10.22
C CYS A 319 4.12 -12.21 9.47
N ASP A 320 3.86 -10.99 9.95
CA ASP A 320 4.65 -9.84 9.51
C ASP A 320 6.12 -10.09 9.89
N PRO A 321 7.05 -10.09 8.93
CA PRO A 321 8.46 -10.28 9.23
C PRO A 321 8.95 -9.07 10.05
N PRO A 322 10.08 -9.18 10.77
CA PRO A 322 10.57 -8.12 11.64
C PRO A 322 10.55 -6.74 10.94
N PRO A 323 10.17 -5.68 11.67
CA PRO A 323 9.54 -4.51 11.08
C PRO A 323 10.39 -3.85 9.99
N TYR A 324 9.69 -3.53 8.90
CA TYR A 324 10.02 -2.58 7.82
C TYR A 324 10.79 -1.32 8.29
N LEU A 325 10.59 -0.93 9.55
CA LEU A 325 11.13 0.27 10.21
C LEU A 325 12.66 0.32 10.23
N THR A 326 13.32 -0.83 10.23
CA THR A 326 14.79 -0.84 10.19
C THR A 326 15.29 -0.66 8.76
N SER A 327 14.62 -1.21 7.74
CA SER A 327 15.17 -1.29 6.38
C SER A 327 14.99 -0.04 5.52
N LEU A 328 13.99 0.81 5.71
CA LEU A 328 13.89 2.07 4.94
C LEU A 328 14.88 3.13 5.43
N ALA A 329 15.03 3.27 6.76
CA ALA A 329 16.07 4.09 7.37
C ALA A 329 17.48 3.51 7.15
N LEU A 330 17.65 2.18 7.18
CA LEU A 330 18.93 1.50 6.87
C LEU A 330 19.22 1.36 5.36
N ALA A 331 18.24 1.54 4.46
CA ALA A 331 18.47 1.57 3.02
C ALA A 331 18.98 2.94 2.55
N ALA A 332 18.52 4.01 3.22
CA ALA A 332 19.07 5.36 3.13
C ALA A 332 20.42 5.46 3.87
N ASP A 333 20.62 4.70 4.94
CA ASP A 333 21.95 4.52 5.52
C ASP A 333 22.81 3.65 4.58
N ARG A 334 24.02 4.10 4.23
CA ARG A 334 24.78 3.68 3.04
C ARG A 334 25.34 2.25 3.07
N SER A 335 24.82 1.36 3.92
CA SER A 335 25.45 0.09 4.32
C SER A 335 24.71 -1.20 3.94
N PHE A 336 23.45 -1.14 3.49
CA PHE A 336 22.80 -2.35 2.94
C PHE A 336 23.26 -2.63 1.50
N GLY A 337 23.91 -3.79 1.32
CA GLY A 337 24.38 -4.26 0.02
C GLY A 337 23.21 -4.67 -0.89
N VAL A 338 22.72 -3.71 -1.67
CA VAL A 338 21.80 -3.97 -2.79
C VAL A 338 22.59 -4.65 -3.92
N PRO A 339 22.02 -5.63 -4.65
CA PRO A 339 22.68 -6.19 -5.82
C PRO A 339 22.98 -5.08 -6.85
N THR A 340 24.26 -4.82 -7.09
CA THR A 340 24.76 -3.78 -8.00
C THR A 340 24.14 -3.85 -9.39
N GLU A 341 23.74 -5.03 -9.86
CA GLU A 341 23.19 -5.24 -11.19
C GLU A 341 21.84 -4.52 -11.44
N VAL A 342 20.95 -4.43 -10.44
CA VAL A 342 19.67 -3.71 -10.57
C VAL A 342 19.93 -2.21 -10.55
N GLU A 343 20.75 -1.76 -9.59
CA GLU A 343 21.12 -0.36 -9.44
C GLU A 343 21.87 0.16 -10.67
N ASP A 344 22.80 -0.63 -11.21
CA ASP A 344 23.57 -0.31 -12.42
C ASP A 344 22.69 -0.28 -13.66
N ARG A 345 21.73 -1.21 -13.80
CA ARG A 345 20.75 -1.19 -14.89
C ARG A 345 19.84 0.05 -14.83
N MET A 346 19.34 0.39 -13.65
CA MET A 346 18.47 1.55 -13.46
C MET A 346 19.23 2.87 -13.63
N ARG A 347 20.46 2.99 -13.09
CA ARG A 347 21.35 4.14 -13.32
C ARG A 347 21.75 4.24 -14.80
N ALA A 348 21.99 3.13 -15.48
CA ALA A 348 22.26 3.14 -16.92
C ALA A 348 21.04 3.66 -17.72
N ASN A 349 19.82 3.34 -17.30
CA ASN A 349 18.60 3.87 -17.91
C ASN A 349 18.41 5.37 -17.64
N LEU A 350 18.69 5.85 -16.42
CA LEU A 350 18.66 7.28 -16.09
C LEU A 350 19.72 8.10 -16.84
N SER A 351 20.96 7.60 -16.89
CA SER A 351 22.07 8.29 -17.57
C SER A 351 21.89 8.42 -19.09
N ARG A 352 21.05 7.56 -19.70
CA ARG A 352 20.65 7.63 -21.10
C ARG A 352 19.53 8.63 -21.39
N ARG A 353 18.92 9.26 -20.37
CA ARG A 353 17.62 9.96 -20.52
C ARG A 353 17.61 11.48 -20.45
N SER A 354 18.74 12.18 -20.24
CA SER A 354 19.01 13.54 -20.77
C SER A 354 20.36 14.11 -20.29
N PRO A 355 21.15 14.75 -21.17
CA PRO A 355 22.30 15.58 -20.79
C PRO A 355 21.79 16.96 -20.40
N GLY A 356 21.48 17.20 -19.13
CA GLY A 356 20.98 18.51 -18.75
C GLY A 356 20.43 18.60 -17.33
N TRP A 357 21.29 18.44 -16.34
CA TRP A 357 21.11 19.17 -15.08
C TRP A 357 22.44 19.84 -14.73
N PRO A 358 22.46 21.14 -14.39
CA PRO A 358 23.67 21.79 -13.92
C PRO A 358 24.01 21.22 -12.55
N ALA A 359 25.24 20.73 -12.39
CA ALA A 359 25.83 20.50 -11.09
C ALA A 359 25.53 21.73 -10.20
N GLN A 360 24.76 21.54 -9.14
CA GLN A 360 24.63 22.57 -8.12
C GLN A 360 26.01 22.74 -7.48
N ALA A 361 26.58 23.91 -7.73
CA ALA A 361 27.40 24.71 -6.84
C ALA A 361 28.06 23.94 -5.68
N GLU A 362 29.27 23.44 -5.92
CA GLU A 362 30.25 23.29 -4.85
C GLU A 362 31.09 24.58 -4.76
N ALA A 363 30.89 25.27 -3.64
CA ALA A 363 31.85 25.99 -2.81
C ALA A 363 32.90 26.92 -3.44
N GLY A 364 32.97 28.15 -2.91
CA GLY A 364 34.27 28.84 -2.82
C GLY A 364 34.18 30.36 -2.78
N THR A 365 34.09 30.90 -1.57
CA THR A 365 34.58 32.24 -1.22
C THR A 365 35.97 32.53 -1.80
N ALA A 366 36.15 33.69 -2.45
CA ALA A 366 37.36 34.51 -2.33
C ALA A 366 37.17 35.91 -2.96
N SER A 367 37.36 36.92 -2.11
CA SER A 367 37.58 38.37 -2.32
C SER A 367 36.53 39.19 -3.06
#